data_AF-A0A5K0WLQ3-F1
#
_entry.id   AF-A0A5K0WLQ3-F1
#
_cell.length_a   1.000
_cell.length_b   1.000
_cell.length_c   1.000
_cell.angle_alpha   90.00
_cell.angle_beta   90.00
_cell.angle_gamma   90.00
#
_symmetry.space_group_name_H-M   'P 1'
#
loop_
_entity.id
_entity.type
_entity.pdbx_description
1 polymer ?
#
loop_
_entity_poly.entity_id
_entity_poly.type
_entity_poly.pdbx_seq_one_letter_code
_entity_poly.pdbx_strand_id
1 'polypeptide(L)' 'VILGKELCVEEFSNYRALGRAYLRASGQTVAVGIVTRLVH' A
#
# COMPACT_ATOMS: atom_id res chain seq x y z
N VAL A 1 1.26 9.03 -0.20
CA VAL A 1 -0.17 9.07 0.18
C VAL A 1 -0.23 8.82 1.68
N ILE A 2 -1.01 9.60 2.43
CA ILE A 2 -1.26 9.36 3.85
C ILE A 2 -2.64 8.72 3.97
N LEU A 3 -2.75 7.66 4.76
CA LEU A 3 -4.00 6.94 4.97
C LEU A 3 -4.76 7.59 6.14
N GLY A 4 -6.08 7.73 6.02
CA GLY A 4 -6.91 8.32 7.07
C GLY A 4 -7.17 7.41 8.28
N LYS A 5 -6.67 6.17 8.24
CA LYS A 5 -6.74 5.21 9.34
C LYS A 5 -5.54 4.27 9.29
N GLU A 6 -5.20 3.70 10.44
CA GLU A 6 -4.20 2.65 10.53
C GLU A 6 -4.67 1.38 9.82
N LEU A 7 -3.72 0.71 9.17
CA LEU A 7 -3.93 -0.54 8.45
C LEU A 7 -2.79 -1.49 8.75
N CYS A 8 -3.08 -2.79 8.79
CA CYS A 8 -2.06 -3.82 8.84
C CYS A 8 -1.41 -3.95 7.45
N VAL A 9 -0.20 -3.42 7.31
CA VAL A 9 0.63 -3.49 6.11
C VAL A 9 2.04 -3.94 6.50
N GLU A 10 2.79 -4.47 5.54
CA GLU A 10 4.17 -4.93 5.75
C GLU A 10 5.02 -4.52 4.55
N GLU A 11 6.33 -4.38 4.73
CA GLU A 11 7.24 -4.18 3.60
C GLU A 11 7.20 -5.38 2.65
N PHE A 12 7.23 -5.11 1.35
CA PHE A 12 7.12 -6.13 0.32
C PHE A 12 8.26 -7.16 0.36
N SER A 13 9.44 -6.72 0.81
CA SER A 13 10.61 -7.56 1.08
C SER A 13 10.33 -8.66 2.12
N ASN A 14 9.58 -8.33 3.16
CA ASN A 14 9.25 -9.24 4.27
C ASN A 14 8.04 -10.10 3.94
N TYR A 15 6.95 -9.48 3.46
CA TYR A 15 5.73 -10.20 3.14
C TYR A 15 5.02 -9.65 1.90
N ARG A 16 5.32 -10.26 0.75
CA ARG A 16 4.86 -9.83 -0.57
C ARG A 16 3.35 -9.65 -0.70
N ALA A 17 2.54 -10.40 0.05
CA ALA A 17 1.09 -10.32 -0.02
C ALA A 17 0.55 -9.01 0.58
N LEU A 18 1.05 -8.59 1.74
CA LEU A 18 0.64 -7.36 2.41
C LEU A 18 1.37 -6.13 1.90
N GLY A 19 2.53 -6.30 1.27
CA GLY A 19 3.31 -5.19 0.71
C GLY A 19 2.86 -4.71 -0.68
N ARG A 20 1.77 -5.21 -1.25
CA ARG A 20 1.23 -4.72 -2.55
C ARG A 20 0.11 -3.72 -2.32
N ALA A 21 0.10 -2.64 -3.09
CA ALA A 21 -0.91 -1.59 -3.01
C ALA A 21 -1.47 -1.20 -4.39
N TYR A 22 -2.78 -0.87 -4.41
CA TYR A 22 -3.50 -0.40 -5.59
C TYR A 22 -4.17 0.94 -5.24
N LEU A 23 -3.79 2.02 -5.91
CA LEU A 23 -4.46 3.31 -5.74
C LEU A 23 -5.69 3.34 -6.63
N ARG A 24 -6.85 3.62 -6.02
CA ARG A 24 -8.15 3.64 -6.69
C ARG A 24 -8.72 5.05 -6.65
N ALA A 25 -9.18 5.55 -7.80
CA ALA A 25 -9.90 6.82 -7.91
C ALA A 25 -11.12 6.61 -8.82
N SER A 26 -12.30 7.06 -8.38
CA SER A 26 -13.55 6.93 -9.13
C SER A 26 -13.82 5.52 -9.69
N GLY A 27 -13.51 4.49 -8.90
CA GLY A 27 -13.73 3.09 -9.28
C GLY A 27 -12.67 2.51 -10.24
N GLN A 28 -11.64 3.27 -10.61
CA GLN A 28 -10.56 2.82 -11.50
C GLN A 28 -9.23 2.72 -10.76
N THR A 29 -8.37 1.80 -11.20
CA THR A 29 -6.99 1.70 -10.71
C THR A 29 -6.13 2.70 -11.46
N VAL A 30 -5.56 3.66 -10.73
CA VAL A 30 -4.73 4.73 -11.31
C VAL A 30 -3.24 4.53 -11.06
N ALA A 31 -2.89 3.72 -10.06
CA ALA A 31 -1.52 3.32 -9.80
C ALA A 31 -1.45 1.96 -9.10
N VAL A 32 -0.32 1.28 -9.30
CA VAL A 32 0.06 0.06 -8.57
C VAL A 32 1.44 0.29 -7.96
N GLY A 33 1.71 -0.33 -6.81
CA GLY A 33 2.98 -0.14 -6.13
C GLY A 33 3.26 -1.21 -5.07
N ILE A 34 4.47 -1.13 -4.52
CA ILE A 34 4.91 -1.95 -3.40
C ILE A 34 5.30 -1.06 -2.22
N VAL A 35 5.10 -1.56 -1.00
CA VAL A 35 5.57 -0.93 0.23
C VAL A 35 7.05 -1.23 0.38
N THR A 36 7.89 -0.21 0.33
CA THR A 36 9.35 -0.35 0.50
C THR A 36 9.85 0.08 1.87
N ARG A 37 9.03 0.85 2.60
CA ARG A 37 9.37 1.37 3.92
C ARG A 37 8.10 1.74 4.68
N LEU A 38 8.03 1.38 5.96
CA LEU A 38 7.01 1.89 6.88
C LEU A 38 7.50 3.18 7.54
N VAL A 39 6.63 4.20 7.56
CA VAL A 39 6.89 5.49 8.19
C VAL A 39 5.78 5.72 9.21
N HIS A 40 6.15 5.84 10.48
CA HIS A 40 5.25 6.15 11.59
C HIS A 40 5.23 7.65 11.86
#